data_AF-A0A7S3ITE4-F1
#
_entry.id   AF-A0A7S3ITE4-F1
#
_cell.length_a   1.000
_cell.length_b   1.000
_cell.length_c   1.000
_cell.angle_alpha   90.00
_cell.angle_beta   90.00
_cell.angle_gamma   90.00
#
_symmetry.space_group_name_H-M   'P 1'
#
loop_
_entity.id
_entity.type
_entity.pdbx_description
1 polymer ?
#
loop_
_entity_poly.entity_id
_entity_poly.type
_entity_poly.pdbx_seq_one_letter_code
_entity_poly.pdbx_strand_id
1 'polypeptide(L)'
;MIEFNDYTNILMKMVNSCIKEPHSFLAVFIMNKDFTAKLDFIQNIEYKFIELLSCDFNASSEDTVRQSITFRYNSVKSKVALMEARLKDVNNLVKVKNPSLLLQ
;
A
#
# COMPACT_ATOMS: atom_id res chain seq x y z
N MET A 1 25.65 -4.05 10.84
CA MET A 1 24.58 -4.27 11.83
C MET A 1 23.65 -3.07 11.71
N ILE A 2 22.35 -3.29 11.52
CA ILE A 2 21.36 -2.22 11.27
C ILE A 2 20.72 -1.86 12.61
N GLU A 3 20.52 -0.57 12.87
CA GLU A 3 19.78 -0.12 14.04
C GLU A 3 18.27 -0.31 13.86
N PHE A 4 17.55 -0.54 14.97
CA PHE A 4 16.11 -0.76 14.91
C PHE A 4 15.35 0.36 14.19
N ASN A 5 15.78 1.62 14.38
CA ASN A 5 15.18 2.79 13.74
C ASN A 5 15.32 2.79 12.21
N ASP A 6 16.38 2.16 11.68
CA ASP A 6 16.63 2.08 10.25
C ASP A 6 15.90 0.91 9.58
N TYR A 7 15.40 -0.04 10.37
CA TYR A 7 14.75 -1.25 9.84
C TYR A 7 13.54 -0.92 8.95
N THR A 8 12.70 0.03 9.36
CA THR A 8 11.54 0.47 8.56
C THR A 8 11.97 1.06 7.22
N ASN A 9 13.05 1.85 7.20
CA ASN A 9 13.57 2.45 5.98
C ASN A 9 14.08 1.39 5.00
N ILE A 10 14.71 0.33 5.51
CA ILE A 10 15.17 -0.79 4.70
C ILE A 10 14.00 -1.57 4.12
N LEU A 11 12.98 -1.88 4.93
CA LEU A 11 11.78 -2.57 4.44
C LEU A 11 11.09 -1.76 3.33
N MET A 12 10.95 -0.44 3.52
CA MET A 12 10.43 0.44 2.48
C MET A 12 11.29 0.42 1.21
N LYS A 13 12.62 0.42 1.35
CA LYS A 13 13.53 0.32 0.20
C LYS A 13 13.34 -0.97 -0.57
N MET A 14 13.26 -2.11 0.12
CA MET A 14 13.05 -3.44 -0.50
C MET A 14 11.74 -3.50 -1.29
N VAL A 15 10.63 -3.08 -0.67
CA VAL A 15 9.32 -3.03 -1.33
C VAL A 15 9.37 -2.12 -2.56
N ASN A 16 9.95 -0.92 -2.43
CA ASN A 16 10.06 0.00 -3.55
C ASN A 16 10.95 -0.53 -4.69
N SER A 17 12.04 -1.24 -4.38
CA SER A 17 12.90 -1.88 -5.39
C SER A 17 12.14 -2.95 -6.18
N CYS A 18 11.34 -3.79 -5.53
CA CYS A 18 10.48 -4.76 -6.24
C CYS A 18 9.44 -4.10 -7.16
N ILE A 19 8.93 -2.92 -6.78
CA ILE A 19 7.97 -2.18 -7.61
C ILE A 19 8.66 -1.52 -8.82
N LYS A 20 9.85 -0.95 -8.61
CA LYS A 20 10.57 -0.18 -9.64
C LYS A 20 11.33 -1.05 -10.64
N GLU A 21 11.90 -2.16 -10.17
CA GLU A 21 12.81 -3.01 -10.93
C GLU A 21 12.43 -4.49 -10.80
N PRO A 22 11.23 -4.90 -11.30
CA PRO A 22 10.67 -6.23 -11.06
C PRO A 22 11.46 -7.38 -11.72
N HIS A 23 12.33 -7.08 -12.69
CA HIS A 23 13.21 -8.07 -13.33
C HIS A 23 14.45 -8.39 -12.48
N SER A 24 14.86 -7.43 -11.63
CA SER A 24 16.05 -7.51 -10.78
C SER A 24 15.69 -7.84 -9.33
N PHE A 25 14.51 -7.45 -8.86
CA PHE A 25 14.06 -7.66 -7.49
C PHE A 25 12.69 -8.33 -7.46
N LEU A 26 12.58 -9.40 -6.69
CA LEU A 26 11.38 -10.21 -6.52
C LEU A 26 10.96 -10.20 -5.05
N ALA A 27 9.66 -10.21 -4.81
CA ALA A 27 9.08 -10.45 -3.49
C ALA A 27 8.25 -11.72 -3.57
N VAL A 28 8.64 -12.74 -2.80
CA VAL A 28 7.97 -14.04 -2.78
C VAL A 28 7.29 -14.22 -1.44
N PHE A 29 5.97 -14.36 -1.45
CA PHE A 29 5.18 -14.59 -0.25
C PHE A 29 4.68 -16.03 -0.19
N ILE A 30 5.19 -16.80 0.77
CA ILE A 30 4.86 -18.21 0.95
C ILE A 30 3.98 -18.33 2.18
N MET A 31 2.77 -18.86 2.00
CA MET A 31 1.84 -19.13 3.10
C MET A 31 1.85 -20.62 3.42
N ASN A 32 2.05 -20.93 4.70
CA ASN A 32 2.00 -22.29 5.22
C ASN A 32 0.57 -22.63 5.68
N LYS A 33 0.30 -23.93 5.86
CA LYS A 33 -1.01 -24.42 6.33
C LYS A 33 -1.29 -24.12 7.80
N ASP A 34 -0.26 -23.74 8.55
CA ASP A 34 -0.30 -23.46 9.99
C ASP A 34 -0.54 -21.98 10.32
N PHE A 35 -1.02 -21.20 9.34
CA PHE A 35 -1.24 -19.76 9.45
C PHE A 35 0.02 -18.91 9.59
N THR A 36 1.21 -19.51 9.47
CA THR A 36 2.46 -18.77 9.29
C THR A 36 2.68 -18.47 7.82
N ALA A 37 3.46 -17.44 7.54
CA ALA A 37 3.88 -17.09 6.21
C ALA A 37 5.26 -16.43 6.25
N LYS A 38 5.96 -16.46 5.12
CA LYS A 38 7.27 -15.85 4.96
C LYS A 38 7.28 -14.96 3.73
N LEU A 39 7.79 -13.75 3.88
CA LEU A 39 8.01 -12.82 2.78
C LEU A 39 9.51 -12.68 2.53
N ASP A 40 9.95 -13.15 1.38
CA ASP A 40 11.35 -13.10 0.97
C ASP A 40 11.54 -12.08 -0.14
N PHE A 41 12.43 -11.11 0.10
CA PHE A 41 12.94 -10.19 -0.90
C PHE A 41 14.20 -10.77 -1.52
N ILE A 42 14.16 -10.99 -2.83
CA ILE A 42 15.19 -11.70 -3.57
C ILE A 42 15.72 -10.78 -4.67
N GLN A 43 17.05 -10.69 -4.79
CA GLN A 43 17.70 -10.06 -5.92
C GLN A 43 18.17 -11.10 -6.93
N ASN A 44 17.81 -10.91 -8.18
CA ASN A 44 18.33 -11.67 -9.31
C ASN A 44 19.61 -10.98 -9.82
N ILE A 45 20.75 -11.65 -9.69
CA ILE A 45 22.04 -11.18 -10.20
C ILE A 45 22.53 -12.01 -11.40
N GLU A 46 21.64 -12.27 -12.36
CA GLU A 46 21.83 -13.03 -13.62
C GLU A 46 22.15 -14.51 -13.43
N TYR A 47 23.18 -14.86 -12.66
CA TYR A 47 23.64 -16.23 -12.42
C TYR A 47 23.20 -16.78 -11.07
N LYS A 48 22.54 -15.97 -10.23
CA LYS A 48 22.10 -16.38 -8.90
C LYS A 48 20.95 -15.53 -8.37
N PHE A 49 20.09 -16.16 -7.57
CA PHE A 49 19.13 -15.48 -6.71
C PHE A 49 19.73 -15.33 -5.31
N ILE A 50 19.73 -14.10 -4.79
CA ILE A 50 20.22 -13.76 -3.46
C ILE A 50 19.05 -13.28 -2.61
N GLU A 51 18.82 -13.92 -1.47
CA GLU A 51 17.90 -13.42 -0.46
C GLU A 51 18.52 -12.18 0.21
N LEU A 52 17.79 -11.06 0.19
CA LEU A 52 18.19 -9.80 0.80
C LEU A 52 17.59 -9.60 2.19
N LEU A 53 16.32 -9.96 2.33
CA LEU A 53 15.54 -9.81 3.56
C LEU A 53 14.44 -10.85 3.59
N SER A 54 14.28 -11.49 4.75
CA SER A 54 13.24 -12.44 5.05
C SER A 54 12.43 -11.91 6.23
N CYS A 55 11.11 -11.86 6.08
CA CYS A 55 10.19 -11.43 7.13
C CYS A 55 9.17 -12.52 7.43
N ASP A 56 9.02 -12.86 8.72
CA ASP A 56 7.99 -13.78 9.18
C ASP A 56 6.65 -13.07 9.38
N PHE A 57 5.59 -13.72 8.94
CA PHE A 57 4.21 -13.26 9.02
C PHE A 57 3.34 -14.31 9.69
N ASN A 58 2.32 -13.86 10.40
CA ASN A 58 1.30 -14.71 10.98
C ASN A 58 -0.08 -14.19 10.59
N ALA A 59 -1.04 -15.09 10.41
CA ALA A 59 -2.43 -14.70 10.20
C ALA A 59 -2.93 -13.90 11.41
N SER A 60 -3.54 -12.76 11.12
CA SER A 60 -4.12 -11.90 12.16
C SER A 60 -5.41 -12.50 12.70
N SER A 61 -5.74 -12.19 13.96
CA SER A 61 -7.02 -12.59 14.57
C SER A 61 -8.21 -11.93 13.88
N GLU A 62 -9.39 -12.55 14.00
CA GLU A 62 -10.62 -11.99 13.42
C GLU A 62 -10.92 -10.57 13.91
N ASP A 63 -10.67 -10.29 15.20
CA ASP A 63 -10.83 -8.96 15.78
C ASP A 63 -9.93 -7.92 15.10
N THR A 64 -8.67 -8.28 14.86
CA THR A 64 -7.70 -7.39 14.18
C THR A 64 -8.11 -7.15 12.73
N VAL A 65 -8.56 -8.21 12.04
CA VAL A 65 -9.06 -8.11 10.66
C VAL A 65 -10.31 -7.22 10.61
N ARG A 66 -11.24 -7.39 11.54
CA ARG A 66 -12.46 -6.56 11.66
C ARG A 66 -12.11 -5.10 11.89
N GLN A 67 -11.23 -4.81 12.85
CA GLN A 67 -10.76 -3.44 13.11
C GLN A 67 -10.10 -2.80 11.87
N SER A 68 -9.24 -3.55 11.17
CA SER A 68 -8.59 -3.10 9.94
C SER A 68 -9.60 -2.78 8.84
N ILE A 69 -10.59 -3.66 8.62
CA ILE A 69 -11.66 -3.43 7.64
C ILE A 69 -12.49 -2.20 8.01
N THR A 70 -12.93 -2.09 9.26
CA THR A 70 -13.73 -0.94 9.73
C THR A 70 -12.95 0.36 9.58
N PHE A 71 -11.67 0.39 9.98
CA PHE A 71 -10.82 1.57 9.82
C PHE A 71 -10.68 1.97 8.34
N ARG A 72 -10.35 1.02 7.46
CA ARG A 72 -10.16 1.29 6.03
C ARG A 72 -11.45 1.77 5.38
N TYR A 73 -12.58 1.15 5.69
CA TYR A 73 -13.89 1.55 5.19
C TYR A 73 -14.22 2.99 5.60
N ASN A 74 -14.10 3.30 6.89
CA ASN A 74 -14.42 4.64 7.41
C ASN A 74 -13.48 5.71 6.82
N SER A 75 -12.19 5.42 6.71
CA SER A 75 -11.21 6.33 6.10
C SER A 75 -11.56 6.67 4.65
N VAL A 76 -11.91 5.66 3.83
CA VAL A 76 -12.32 5.87 2.44
C VAL A 76 -13.65 6.61 2.37
N LYS A 77 -14.64 6.24 3.20
CA LYS A 77 -15.94 6.93 3.27
C LYS A 77 -15.78 8.41 3.59
N SER A 78 -14.97 8.75 4.59
CA SER A 78 -14.67 10.14 4.94
C SER A 78 -13.96 10.87 3.80
N LYS A 79 -13.01 10.22 3.11
CA LYS A 79 -12.33 10.81 1.95
C LYS A 79 -13.29 11.10 0.80
N VAL A 80 -14.22 10.19 0.51
CA VAL A 80 -15.25 10.38 -0.53
C VAL A 80 -16.14 11.56 -0.16
N ALA A 81 -16.69 11.60 1.06
CA ALA A 81 -17.54 12.70 1.50
C ALA A 81 -16.85 14.07 1.39
N LEU A 82 -15.57 14.15 1.75
CA LEU A 82 -14.77 15.37 1.59
C LEU A 82 -14.58 15.77 0.13
N MET A 83 -14.31 14.80 -0.76
CA MET A 83 -14.13 15.09 -2.18
C MET A 83 -15.45 15.48 -2.86
N GLU A 84 -16.57 14.86 -2.50
CA GLU A 84 -17.90 15.21 -2.98
C GLU A 84 -18.30 16.63 -2.54
N ALA A 85 -18.05 16.98 -1.27
CA ALA A 85 -18.28 18.33 -0.78
C ALA A 85 -17.46 19.36 -1.57
N ARG A 86 -16.16 19.10 -1.75
CA ARG A 86 -15.27 19.97 -2.52
C ARG A 86 -15.72 20.10 -3.98
N LEU A 87 -16.14 19.00 -4.61
CA LEU A 87 -16.63 19.02 -5.99
C LEU A 87 -17.91 19.85 -6.10
N LYS A 88 -18.83 19.72 -5.13
CA LYS A 88 -20.06 20.51 -5.08
C LYS A 88 -19.76 22.00 -4.93
N ASP A 89 -18.82 22.38 -4.08
CA ASP A 89 -18.42 23.77 -3.90
C ASP A 89 -17.82 24.37 -5.18
N VAL A 90 -16.93 23.63 -5.84
CA VAL A 90 -16.36 24.04 -7.15
C VAL A 90 -17.46 24.17 -8.20
N ASN A 91 -18.37 23.20 -8.30
CA ASN A 91 -19.48 23.24 -9.25
C ASN A 91 -20.38 24.47 -9.01
N ASN A 92 -20.71 24.76 -7.75
CA ASN A 92 -21.50 25.94 -7.38
C ASN A 92 -20.78 27.25 -7.72
N LEU A 93 -19.46 27.31 -7.50
CA LEU A 93 -18.66 28.48 -7.86
C LEU A 93 -18.62 28.70 -9.38
N VAL A 94 -18.47 27.63 -10.17
CA VAL A 94 -18.53 27.70 -11.64
C VAL A 94 -19.91 28.16 -12.11
N LYS A 95 -21.00 27.64 -11.53
CA LYS A 95 -22.38 28.08 -11.84
C LYS A 95 -22.55 29.59 -11.66
N VAL A 96 -22.00 30.16 -10.59
CA VAL A 96 -22.13 31.60 -10.29
C VAL A 96 -21.21 32.44 -11.18
N LYS A 97 -19.99 32.00 -11.44
CA LYS A 97 -18.97 32.82 -12.11
C LYS A 97 -18.97 32.67 -13.63
N ASN A 98 -19.22 31.48 -14.16
CA ASN A 98 -19.12 31.15 -15.58
C ASN A 98 -20.14 30.04 -15.97
N PRO A 99 -21.45 30.34 -15.96
CA PRO A 99 -22.50 29.34 -16.20
C PRO A 99 -22.45 28.70 -17.60
N SER A 100 -21.85 29.39 -18.59
CA SER A 100 -21.67 28.88 -19.96
C SER A 100 -20.76 27.65 -20.05
N LEU A 101 -19.86 27.44 -19.09
CA LEU A 101 -18.95 26.28 -19.05
C LEU A 101 -19.65 24.97 -18.64
N LEU A 102 -20.90 25.02 -18.17
CA LEU A 102 -21.67 23.86 -17.72
C LEU A 102 -22.71 23.37 -18.75
N LEU A 103 -22.85 24.10 -19.86
CA LEU A 103 -23.85 23.86 -20.91
C LEU A 103 -23.24 23.24 -22.18
N GLN A 104 -21.98 22.80 -22.12
CA GLN A 104 -21.25 22.24 -23.27
C GLN A 104 -21.30 20.72 -23.30
#